data_AF-A0A6J8B8G8-F1
#
_entry.id   AF-A0A6J8B8G8-F1
#
_cell.length_a   1.000
_cell.length_b   1.000
_cell.length_c   1.000
_cell.angle_alpha   90.00
_cell.angle_beta   90.00
_cell.angle_gamma   90.00
#
_symmetry.space_group_name_H-M   'P 1'
#
loop_
_entity.id
_entity.type
_entity.pdbx_description
1 polymer ?
#
loop_
_entity_poly.entity_id
_entity_poly.type
_entity_poly.pdbx_seq_one_letter_code
_entity_poly.pdbx_strand_id
1 'polypeptide(L)'
;MAESATQNASIALYHYLCHNIVGSEEHVKTIRMMYNVRDNLQSNKNWTLITSGSFGEGLQMRGSDLDLMAVLKQIEVCEDTQIYFDADKIHFTMDLEDTQPGFTKLRLVHSNNQSILKDCNYINSNFYFSNLLFKQRFAPNTISTVHGPCVTDKDGLFDYASCLHCKLWIKPAIQWVTRSHNTSWPKWDVKQSDIEAARQAFMHSIELFPVQKINIAFQQLSLIN
;
A
#
# COMPACT_ATOMS: atom_id res chain seq x y z
N MET A 1 25.42 1.07 38.38
CA MET A 1 25.97 2.32 37.79
C MET A 1 25.92 2.33 36.27
N ALA A 2 26.36 1.28 35.56
CA ALA A 2 26.30 1.23 34.08
C ALA A 2 24.87 1.31 33.51
N GLU A 3 23.89 0.65 34.14
CA GLU A 3 22.48 0.65 33.71
C GLU A 3 21.83 2.05 33.74
N SER A 4 22.16 2.85 34.76
CA SER A 4 21.68 4.23 34.90
C SER A 4 22.30 5.16 33.85
N ALA A 5 23.56 4.96 33.48
CA ALA A 5 24.20 5.74 32.42
C ALA A 5 23.61 5.44 31.03
N THR A 6 23.33 4.16 30.74
CA THR A 6 22.67 3.74 29.49
C THR A 6 21.24 4.26 29.39
N GLN A 7 20.50 4.27 30.50
CA GLN A 7 19.14 4.80 30.55
C GLN A 7 19.11 6.32 30.33
N ASN A 8 20.04 7.05 30.94
CA ASN A 8 20.17 8.51 30.75
C ASN A 8 20.55 8.86 29.30
N ALA A 9 21.44 8.10 28.68
CA ALA A 9 21.80 8.29 27.27
C ALA A 9 20.61 8.03 26.34
N SER A 10 19.78 7.01 26.65
CA SER A 10 18.57 6.70 25.87
C SER A 10 17.53 7.81 25.96
N ILE A 11 17.33 8.39 27.14
CA ILE A 11 16.43 9.53 27.37
C ILE A 11 16.93 10.77 26.62
N ALA A 12 18.22 11.09 26.73
CA ALA A 12 18.82 12.22 26.02
C ALA A 12 18.71 12.08 24.49
N LEU A 13 18.94 10.87 23.96
CA LEU A 13 18.76 10.57 22.54
C LEU A 13 17.30 10.73 22.12
N TYR A 14 16.35 10.20 22.90
CA TYR A 14 14.91 10.37 22.64
C TYR A 14 14.53 11.84 22.55
N HIS A 15 14.94 12.65 23.54
CA HIS A 15 14.66 14.09 23.52
C HIS A 15 15.31 14.79 22.33
N TYR A 16 16.54 14.42 21.98
CA TYR A 16 17.22 14.98 20.81
C TYR A 16 16.46 14.66 19.52
N LEU A 17 16.04 13.40 19.32
CA LEU A 17 15.26 12.96 18.17
C LEU A 17 13.92 13.70 18.08
N CYS A 18 13.17 13.78 19.19
CA CYS A 18 11.89 14.48 19.22
C CYS A 18 12.01 15.98 18.98
N HIS A 19 13.04 16.65 19.49
CA HIS A 19 13.17 18.10 19.34
C HIS A 19 13.83 18.54 18.03
N ASN A 20 14.76 17.74 17.50
CA ASN A 20 15.64 18.19 16.41
C ASN A 20 15.46 17.42 15.11
N ILE A 21 14.83 16.24 15.12
CA ILE A 21 14.74 15.39 13.93
C ILE A 21 13.28 15.10 13.53
N VAL A 22 12.49 14.53 14.44
CA VAL A 22 11.18 13.94 14.11
C VAL A 22 10.01 14.83 14.50
N GLY A 23 10.13 15.56 15.61
CA GLY A 23 9.01 16.24 16.25
C GLY A 23 8.46 15.46 17.45
N SER A 24 7.63 16.14 18.26
CA SER A 24 6.91 15.51 19.36
C SER A 24 5.82 14.56 18.84
N GLU A 25 5.32 13.68 19.70
CA GLU A 25 4.22 12.78 19.34
C GLU A 25 2.97 13.54 18.85
N GLU A 26 2.64 14.67 19.48
CA GLU A 26 1.54 15.54 19.07
C GLU A 26 1.77 16.15 17.68
N HIS A 27 3.01 16.55 17.40
CA HIS A 27 3.40 17.08 16.10
C HIS A 27 3.21 16.04 15.00
N VAL A 28 3.75 14.83 15.21
CA VAL A 28 3.63 13.70 14.27
C VAL A 28 2.15 13.36 14.03
N LYS A 29 1.33 13.27 15.08
CA LYS A 29 -0.12 13.03 14.94
C LYS A 29 -0.83 14.11 14.15
N THR A 30 -0.47 15.38 14.37
CA THR A 30 -1.05 16.52 13.64
C THR A 30 -0.71 16.45 12.16
N ILE A 31 0.55 16.17 11.81
CA ILE A 31 0.97 16.02 10.41
C ILE A 31 0.22 14.86 9.73
N ARG A 32 0.14 13.69 10.38
CA ARG A 32 -0.63 12.55 9.85
C ARG A 32 -2.08 12.92 9.56
N MET A 33 -2.72 13.64 10.48
CA MET A 33 -4.09 14.11 10.28
C MET A 33 -4.20 15.11 9.12
N MET A 34 -3.24 16.02 8.97
CA MET A 34 -3.21 16.97 7.85
C MET A 34 -3.12 16.26 6.51
N TYR A 35 -2.25 15.25 6.36
CA TYR A 35 -2.15 14.47 5.12
C TYR A 35 -3.40 13.65 4.87
N ASN A 36 -4.00 13.03 5.89
CA ASN A 36 -5.26 12.30 5.74
C ASN A 36 -6.40 13.23 5.27
N VAL A 37 -6.51 14.44 5.82
CA VAL A 37 -7.50 15.43 5.34
C VAL A 37 -7.22 15.84 3.89
N ARG A 38 -5.96 16.12 3.54
CA ARG A 38 -5.55 16.44 2.17
C ARG A 38 -5.93 15.30 1.21
N ASP A 39 -5.59 14.08 1.56
CA ASP A 39 -5.83 12.87 0.77
C ASP A 39 -7.32 12.68 0.50
N ASN A 40 -8.16 12.87 1.51
CA ASN A 40 -9.62 12.82 1.36
C ASN A 40 -10.16 13.92 0.45
N LEU A 41 -9.63 15.14 0.53
CA LEU A 41 -10.00 16.25 -0.36
C LEU A 41 -9.55 16.04 -1.80
N GLN A 42 -8.44 15.34 -2.03
CA GLN A 42 -7.91 15.03 -3.36
C GLN A 42 -8.49 13.75 -3.97
N SER A 43 -9.08 12.89 -3.13
CA SER A 43 -9.81 11.70 -3.56
C SER A 43 -11.09 12.04 -4.32
N ASN A 44 -11.58 11.11 -5.14
CA ASN A 44 -12.84 11.29 -5.86
C ASN A 44 -13.62 9.97 -5.98
N LYS A 45 -14.65 9.92 -6.82
CA LYS A 45 -15.49 8.72 -6.98
C LYS A 45 -14.75 7.50 -7.60
N ASN A 46 -13.69 7.74 -8.37
CA ASN A 46 -12.96 6.70 -9.11
C ASN A 46 -11.72 6.20 -8.35
N TRP A 47 -11.11 7.05 -7.52
CA TRP A 47 -9.89 6.73 -6.78
C TRP A 47 -9.86 7.32 -5.36
N THR A 48 -9.07 6.70 -4.49
CA THR A 48 -8.63 7.26 -3.20
C THR A 48 -7.15 7.57 -3.31
N LEU A 49 -6.75 8.77 -2.92
CA LEU A 49 -5.34 9.09 -2.73
C LEU A 49 -4.96 8.75 -1.29
N ILE A 50 -3.78 8.19 -1.09
CA ILE A 50 -3.21 7.92 0.23
C ILE A 50 -1.77 8.43 0.19
N THR A 51 -1.43 9.35 1.06
CA THR A 51 -0.05 9.72 1.32
C THR A 51 0.60 8.62 2.15
N SER A 52 1.75 8.14 1.68
CA SER A 52 2.51 7.08 2.33
C SER A 52 3.93 7.52 2.67
N GLY A 53 4.78 6.56 3.00
CA GLY A 53 6.16 6.80 3.39
C GLY A 53 6.29 7.74 4.58
N SER A 54 7.39 8.49 4.62
CA SER A 54 7.74 9.30 5.79
C SER A 54 6.69 10.37 6.11
N PHE A 55 6.15 11.06 5.11
CA PHE A 55 5.11 12.06 5.30
C PHE A 55 3.77 11.47 5.75
N GLY A 56 3.35 10.34 5.18
CA GLY A 56 2.13 9.63 5.59
C GLY A 56 2.17 9.19 7.05
N GLU A 57 3.36 8.86 7.55
CA GLU A 57 3.60 8.52 8.95
C GLU A 57 3.85 9.75 9.86
N GLY A 58 3.81 10.97 9.30
CA GLY A 58 4.01 12.22 10.03
C GLY A 58 5.46 12.57 10.35
N LEU A 59 6.41 11.89 9.70
CA LEU A 59 7.85 12.06 9.87
C LEU A 59 8.39 12.99 8.77
N GLN A 60 8.40 14.30 9.03
CA GLN A 60 8.89 15.28 8.05
C GLN A 60 10.41 15.50 8.18
N MET A 61 11.18 14.71 7.44
CA MET A 61 12.64 14.81 7.42
C MET A 61 13.15 15.59 6.21
N ARG A 62 14.29 16.25 6.36
CA ARG A 62 14.92 16.98 5.24
C ARG A 62 15.37 16.00 4.16
N GLY A 63 14.91 16.24 2.93
CA GLY A 63 15.26 15.42 1.78
C GLY A 63 14.29 14.26 1.52
N SER A 64 13.23 14.12 2.33
CA SER A 64 12.12 13.23 2.00
C SER A 64 11.37 13.71 0.76
N ASP A 65 11.06 12.78 -0.13
CA ASP A 65 10.06 12.86 -1.18
C ASP A 65 8.66 12.56 -0.62
N LEU A 66 7.63 12.86 -1.41
CA LEU A 66 6.25 12.56 -1.06
C LEU A 66 5.76 11.32 -1.81
N ASP A 67 5.61 10.22 -1.08
CA ASP A 67 5.01 8.99 -1.61
C ASP A 67 3.49 9.10 -1.65
N LEU A 68 2.90 8.84 -2.82
CA LEU A 68 1.47 8.92 -3.07
C LEU A 68 0.96 7.61 -3.69
N MET A 69 -0.11 7.10 -3.11
CA MET A 69 -0.77 5.87 -3.52
C MET A 69 -2.17 6.18 -4.06
N ALA A 70 -2.38 5.95 -5.35
CA ALA A 70 -3.66 6.12 -6.01
C ALA A 70 -4.40 4.77 -6.09
N VAL A 71 -5.36 4.58 -5.19
CA VAL A 71 -6.15 3.35 -5.06
C VAL A 71 -7.39 3.44 -5.92
N LEU A 72 -7.57 2.50 -6.86
CA LEU A 72 -8.73 2.49 -7.74
C LEU A 72 -9.95 1.86 -7.06
N LYS A 73 -11.05 2.62 -6.95
CA LYS A 73 -12.28 2.18 -6.25
C LYS A 73 -13.13 1.19 -7.03
N GLN A 74 -12.97 1.19 -8.35
CA GLN A 74 -13.72 0.38 -9.31
C GLN A 74 -13.13 -1.02 -9.51
N ILE A 75 -11.96 -1.31 -8.92
CA ILE A 75 -11.29 -2.60 -9.01
C ILE A 75 -11.18 -3.18 -7.61
N GLU A 76 -11.71 -4.38 -7.41
CA GLU A 76 -11.58 -5.13 -6.17
C GLU A 76 -10.82 -6.43 -6.42
N VAL A 77 -9.98 -6.77 -5.43
CA VAL A 77 -9.33 -8.08 -5.39
C VAL A 77 -9.97 -8.90 -4.29
N CYS A 78 -10.53 -10.02 -4.71
CA CYS A 78 -11.42 -10.88 -3.94
C CYS A 78 -10.91 -12.31 -3.89
N GLU A 79 -11.60 -13.13 -3.09
CA GLU A 79 -11.30 -14.55 -2.96
C GLU A 79 -12.00 -15.28 -4.10
N ASP A 80 -11.35 -16.30 -4.66
CA ASP A 80 -11.89 -17.05 -5.81
C ASP A 80 -13.23 -17.74 -5.51
N THR A 81 -13.54 -17.92 -4.23
CA THR A 81 -14.76 -18.55 -3.71
C THR A 81 -15.92 -17.56 -3.50
N GLN A 82 -15.73 -16.27 -3.79
CA GLN A 82 -16.78 -15.27 -3.60
C GLN A 82 -17.93 -15.52 -4.58
N ILE A 83 -19.12 -15.81 -4.04
CA ILE A 83 -20.31 -16.20 -4.82
C ILE A 83 -21.04 -14.96 -5.39
N TYR A 84 -20.88 -13.80 -4.75
CA TYR A 84 -21.58 -12.58 -5.09
C TYR A 84 -20.59 -11.44 -5.36
N PHE A 85 -20.61 -10.95 -6.60
CA PHE A 85 -19.82 -9.81 -7.04
C PHE A 85 -20.73 -8.60 -7.22
N ASP A 86 -20.21 -7.42 -6.86
CA ASP A 86 -20.81 -6.16 -7.27
C ASP A 86 -20.66 -6.02 -8.79
N ALA A 87 -21.77 -6.11 -9.53
CA ALA A 87 -21.77 -6.12 -10.99
C ALA A 87 -21.24 -4.81 -11.61
N ASP A 88 -21.19 -3.73 -10.84
CA ASP A 88 -20.66 -2.44 -11.29
C ASP A 88 -19.14 -2.34 -11.11
N LYS A 89 -18.51 -3.33 -10.46
CA LYS A 89 -17.07 -3.37 -10.20
C LYS A 89 -16.35 -4.42 -11.03
N ILE A 90 -15.05 -4.18 -11.20
CA ILE A 90 -14.11 -5.13 -11.79
C ILE A 90 -13.56 -5.99 -10.66
N HIS A 91 -13.62 -7.30 -10.81
CA HIS A 91 -13.16 -8.26 -9.80
C HIS A 91 -12.00 -9.08 -10.32
N PHE A 92 -10.90 -9.05 -9.56
CA PHE A 92 -9.76 -9.94 -9.73
C PHE A 92 -9.66 -10.90 -8.55
N THR A 93 -9.01 -12.03 -8.75
CA THR A 93 -8.58 -12.95 -7.69
C THR A 93 -7.07 -13.11 -7.73
N MET A 94 -6.47 -13.37 -6.57
CA MET A 94 -5.04 -13.66 -6.46
C MET A 94 -4.76 -15.10 -6.86
N ASP A 95 -3.95 -15.26 -7.89
CA ASP A 95 -3.34 -16.52 -8.27
C ASP A 95 -1.92 -16.56 -7.68
N LEU A 96 -1.74 -17.46 -6.72
CA LEU A 96 -0.49 -17.65 -5.98
C LEU A 96 0.38 -18.78 -6.56
N GLU A 97 -0.10 -19.51 -7.58
CA GLU A 97 0.67 -20.60 -8.19
C GLU A 97 1.89 -20.06 -8.95
N ASP A 98 3.05 -20.69 -8.75
CA ASP A 98 4.34 -20.32 -9.37
C ASP A 98 4.81 -18.88 -9.09
N THR A 99 4.37 -18.31 -7.97
CA THR A 99 4.75 -16.95 -7.54
C THR A 99 5.84 -16.98 -6.46
N GLN A 100 6.69 -15.94 -6.46
CA GLN A 100 7.70 -15.80 -5.40
C GLN A 100 7.06 -15.15 -4.18
N PRO A 101 7.58 -15.36 -2.96
CA PRO A 101 7.09 -14.66 -1.78
C PRO A 101 7.06 -13.15 -1.99
N GLY A 102 5.95 -12.51 -1.61
CA GLY A 102 5.72 -11.07 -1.81
C GLY A 102 5.07 -10.73 -3.15
N PHE A 103 4.79 -11.71 -4.01
CA PHE A 103 4.26 -11.50 -5.35
C PHE A 103 3.03 -12.37 -5.64
N THR A 104 2.12 -11.88 -6.47
CA THR A 104 0.95 -12.65 -6.99
C THR A 104 0.62 -12.29 -8.44
N LYS A 105 -0.10 -13.16 -9.13
CA LYS A 105 -0.78 -12.84 -10.40
C LYS A 105 -2.22 -12.47 -10.09
N LEU A 106 -2.80 -11.53 -10.85
CA LEU A 106 -4.23 -11.22 -10.71
C LEU A 106 -5.01 -11.78 -11.88
N ARG A 107 -5.89 -12.73 -11.61
CA ARG A 107 -6.77 -13.35 -12.58
C ARG A 107 -8.11 -12.64 -12.59
N LEU A 108 -8.58 -12.23 -13.76
CA LEU A 108 -9.86 -11.55 -13.93
C LEU A 108 -10.99 -12.55 -13.70
N VAL A 109 -11.89 -12.24 -12.77
CA VAL A 109 -13.07 -13.06 -12.44
C VAL A 109 -14.33 -12.46 -13.08
N HIS A 110 -14.48 -11.14 -12.99
CA HIS A 110 -15.64 -10.44 -13.52
C HIS A 110 -15.27 -9.02 -13.98
N SER A 111 -15.83 -8.61 -15.12
CA SER A 111 -15.80 -7.22 -15.56
C SER A 111 -16.88 -6.96 -16.60
N ASN A 112 -17.59 -5.85 -16.44
CA ASN A 112 -18.44 -5.25 -17.48
C ASN A 112 -17.68 -4.17 -18.30
N ASN A 113 -16.42 -3.89 -17.92
CA ASN A 113 -15.62 -2.80 -18.45
C ASN A 113 -14.64 -3.30 -19.51
N GLN A 114 -14.93 -3.05 -20.78
CA GLN A 114 -14.05 -3.48 -21.88
C GLN A 114 -12.65 -2.86 -21.84
N SER A 115 -12.46 -1.71 -21.17
CA SER A 115 -11.14 -1.11 -21.07
C SER A 115 -10.19 -1.93 -20.20
N ILE A 116 -10.68 -2.65 -19.19
CA ILE A 116 -9.81 -3.51 -18.38
C ILE A 116 -9.31 -4.72 -19.15
N LEU A 117 -10.10 -5.23 -20.11
CA LEU A 117 -9.68 -6.35 -20.94
C LEU A 117 -8.45 -5.99 -21.78
N LYS A 118 -8.29 -4.72 -22.16
CA LYS A 118 -7.10 -4.21 -22.84
C LYS A 118 -5.87 -4.16 -21.93
N ASP A 119 -6.09 -4.12 -20.62
CA ASP A 119 -5.03 -4.17 -19.62
C ASP A 119 -4.79 -5.61 -19.13
N CYS A 120 -5.36 -6.62 -19.79
CA CYS A 120 -5.19 -8.02 -19.43
C CYS A 120 -4.53 -8.83 -20.56
N ASN A 121 -3.72 -9.83 -20.17
CA ASN A 121 -3.17 -10.84 -21.08
C ASN A 121 -4.00 -12.13 -20.96
N TYR A 122 -4.28 -12.77 -22.10
CA TYR A 122 -4.94 -14.09 -22.12
C TYR A 122 -3.90 -15.21 -22.07
N ILE A 123 -3.87 -15.98 -20.98
CA ILE A 123 -2.88 -17.02 -20.69
C ILE A 123 -3.61 -18.24 -20.11
N ASN A 124 -3.38 -19.44 -20.67
CA ASN A 124 -3.96 -20.70 -20.17
C ASN A 124 -5.47 -20.61 -19.89
N SER A 125 -6.21 -20.09 -20.86
CA SER A 125 -7.67 -19.92 -20.78
C SER A 125 -8.19 -18.94 -19.74
N ASN A 126 -7.31 -18.09 -19.19
CA ASN A 126 -7.65 -17.09 -18.19
C ASN A 126 -7.11 -15.71 -18.59
N PHE A 127 -7.81 -14.65 -18.20
CA PHE A 127 -7.31 -13.28 -18.35
C PHE A 127 -6.56 -12.87 -17.09
N TYR A 128 -5.34 -12.37 -17.24
CA TYR A 128 -4.51 -11.88 -16.15
C TYR A 128 -4.23 -10.40 -16.30
N PHE A 129 -4.33 -9.64 -15.21
CA PHE A 129 -3.98 -8.22 -15.20
C PHE A 129 -2.52 -8.01 -15.61
N SER A 130 -2.32 -7.14 -16.60
CA SER A 130 -1.02 -6.66 -17.02
C SER A 130 -0.81 -5.27 -16.47
N ASN A 131 0.04 -5.20 -15.45
CA ASN A 131 0.46 -3.93 -14.90
C ASN A 131 1.16 -3.03 -15.93
N LEU A 132 1.92 -3.60 -16.87
CA LEU A 132 2.57 -2.81 -17.92
C LEU A 132 1.53 -2.06 -18.78
N LEU A 133 0.53 -2.78 -19.28
CA LEU A 133 -0.53 -2.21 -20.11
C LEU A 133 -1.34 -1.18 -19.30
N PHE A 134 -1.66 -1.51 -18.05
CA PHE A 134 -2.31 -0.60 -17.13
C PHE A 134 -1.51 0.70 -16.93
N LYS A 135 -0.22 0.59 -16.63
CA LYS A 135 0.68 1.74 -16.45
C LYS A 135 0.78 2.59 -17.70
N GLN A 136 0.91 2.00 -18.89
CA GLN A 136 0.95 2.75 -20.15
C GLN A 136 -0.33 3.57 -20.39
N ARG A 137 -1.48 3.07 -19.92
CA ARG A 137 -2.77 3.76 -20.02
C ARG A 137 -2.96 4.84 -18.97
N PHE A 138 -2.48 4.61 -17.75
CA PHE A 138 -2.71 5.51 -16.60
C PHE A 138 -1.56 6.48 -16.31
N ALA A 139 -0.39 6.26 -16.92
CA ALA A 139 0.77 7.13 -16.83
C ALA A 139 0.41 8.57 -17.21
N PRO A 140 0.44 9.54 -16.28
CA PRO A 140 0.24 10.93 -16.66
C PRO A 140 1.34 11.42 -17.61
N ASN A 141 1.01 12.32 -18.54
CA ASN A 141 1.95 12.94 -19.49
C ASN A 141 3.09 13.74 -18.82
N THR A 142 3.09 13.83 -17.49
CA THR A 142 4.05 14.56 -16.65
C THR A 142 5.09 13.67 -15.98
N ILE A 143 5.15 12.37 -16.32
CA ILE A 143 6.14 11.44 -15.76
C ILE A 143 7.55 11.76 -16.26
N SER A 144 8.52 11.66 -15.35
CA SER A 144 9.96 11.75 -15.63
C SER A 144 10.62 10.39 -15.69
N THR A 145 10.42 9.59 -14.64
CA THR A 145 11.12 8.31 -14.47
C THR A 145 10.18 7.25 -13.90
N VAL A 146 10.29 6.03 -14.41
CA VAL A 146 9.61 4.85 -13.86
C VAL A 146 10.63 4.05 -13.07
N HIS A 147 10.33 3.73 -11.81
CA HIS A 147 11.20 2.90 -10.98
C HIS A 147 10.36 1.93 -10.14
N GLY A 148 10.58 0.63 -10.34
CA GLY A 148 9.78 -0.42 -9.68
C GLY A 148 8.25 -0.21 -9.84
N PRO A 149 7.47 -0.17 -8.75
CA PRO A 149 6.03 0.10 -8.80
C PRO A 149 5.70 1.55 -9.14
N CYS A 150 6.60 2.49 -8.88
CA CYS A 150 6.31 3.90 -8.83
C CYS A 150 6.68 4.64 -10.12
N VAL A 151 6.10 5.82 -10.28
CA VAL A 151 6.50 6.82 -11.26
C VAL A 151 6.80 8.12 -10.54
N THR A 152 7.94 8.72 -10.84
CA THR A 152 8.32 10.02 -10.29
C THR A 152 7.92 11.13 -11.24
N ASP A 153 7.48 12.24 -10.68
CA ASP A 153 7.28 13.47 -11.41
C ASP A 153 8.61 14.11 -11.88
N LYS A 154 8.52 15.17 -12.69
CA LYS A 154 9.69 15.86 -13.27
C LYS A 154 10.59 16.52 -12.25
N ASP A 155 10.02 16.98 -11.14
CA ASP A 155 10.76 17.69 -10.12
C ASP A 155 11.37 16.74 -9.07
N GLY A 156 11.08 15.43 -9.14
CA GLY A 156 11.58 14.45 -8.18
C GLY A 156 10.94 14.58 -6.80
N LEU A 157 9.78 15.23 -6.73
CA LEU A 157 9.11 15.59 -5.48
C LEU A 157 8.05 14.58 -5.07
N PHE A 158 7.51 13.85 -6.04
CA PHE A 158 6.40 12.93 -5.83
C PHE A 158 6.68 11.59 -6.49
N ASP A 159 6.55 10.53 -5.69
CA ASP A 159 6.53 9.16 -6.17
C ASP A 159 5.09 8.63 -6.14
N TYR A 160 4.56 8.31 -7.32
CA TYR A 160 3.20 7.83 -7.47
C TYR A 160 3.17 6.33 -7.70
N ALA A 161 2.44 5.61 -6.86
CA ALA A 161 2.11 4.21 -7.06
C ALA A 161 0.62 4.06 -7.40
N SER A 162 0.30 3.29 -8.44
CA SER A 162 -1.09 2.87 -8.72
C SER A 162 -1.38 1.59 -7.95
N CYS A 163 -2.48 1.59 -7.19
CA CYS A 163 -2.78 0.52 -6.24
C CYS A 163 -4.16 -0.07 -6.50
N LEU A 164 -4.28 -1.36 -6.21
CA LEU A 164 -5.56 -2.06 -6.16
C LEU A 164 -5.89 -2.38 -4.70
N HIS A 165 -7.15 -2.20 -4.34
CA HIS A 165 -7.64 -2.53 -3.01
C HIS A 165 -7.90 -4.04 -2.89
N CYS A 166 -7.24 -4.67 -1.93
CA CYS A 166 -7.48 -6.06 -1.55
C CYS A 166 -8.05 -6.10 -0.13
N LYS A 167 -9.25 -6.70 0.01
CA LYS A 167 -9.93 -6.86 1.30
C LYS A 167 -9.43 -8.09 2.08
N LEU A 168 -8.50 -8.85 1.51
CA LEU A 168 -8.09 -10.15 2.01
C LEU A 168 -6.66 -10.12 2.53
N TRP A 169 -6.46 -10.80 3.65
CA TRP A 169 -5.15 -11.21 4.08
C TRP A 169 -4.68 -12.39 3.26
N ILE A 170 -3.56 -12.26 2.56
CA ILE A 170 -2.93 -13.42 1.94
C ILE A 170 -2.38 -14.36 3.01
N LYS A 171 -2.58 -15.68 2.81
CA LYS A 171 -2.13 -16.72 3.76
C LYS A 171 -0.67 -16.57 4.21
N PRO A 172 0.31 -16.22 3.34
CA PRO A 172 1.69 -15.99 3.78
C PRO A 172 1.84 -14.81 4.76
N ALA A 173 0.97 -13.78 4.69
CA ALA A 173 1.03 -12.64 5.60
C ALA A 173 0.38 -12.92 6.97
N ILE A 174 -0.45 -13.97 7.09
CA ILE A 174 -1.01 -14.39 8.40
C ILE A 174 0.10 -14.71 9.39
N GLN A 175 1.22 -15.28 8.92
CA GLN A 175 2.35 -15.60 9.79
C GLN A 175 2.94 -14.36 10.48
N TRP A 176 2.95 -13.20 9.80
CA TRP A 176 3.38 -11.93 10.39
C TRP A 176 2.47 -11.48 11.53
N VAL A 177 1.15 -11.58 11.32
CA VAL A 177 0.17 -11.31 12.37
C VAL A 177 0.41 -12.20 13.59
N THR A 178 0.80 -13.46 13.37
CA THR A 178 1.04 -14.41 14.46
C THR A 178 2.41 -14.31 15.12
N ARG A 179 3.42 -13.69 14.48
CA ARG A 179 4.80 -13.58 15.01
C ARG A 179 4.86 -12.88 16.37
N SER A 180 3.96 -11.93 16.59
CA SER A 180 3.83 -11.17 17.85
C SER A 180 3.21 -11.95 19.01
N HIS A 181 2.79 -13.21 18.84
CA HIS A 181 2.28 -13.99 19.99
C HIS A 181 3.39 -14.38 20.99
N ASN A 182 4.65 -14.41 20.55
CA ASN A 182 5.78 -14.84 21.38
C ASN A 182 6.60 -13.68 21.96
N THR A 183 6.36 -12.46 21.48
CA THR A 183 7.00 -11.24 21.94
C THR A 183 5.86 -10.39 22.50
N SER A 184 5.86 -9.97 23.77
CA SER A 184 4.77 -9.19 24.39
C SER A 184 4.56 -7.77 23.79
N TRP A 185 4.88 -7.61 22.50
CA TRP A 185 4.83 -6.43 21.67
C TRP A 185 4.36 -6.82 20.25
N PRO A 186 3.44 -6.04 19.64
CA PRO A 186 2.71 -4.93 20.26
C PRO A 186 1.69 -5.43 21.30
N LYS A 187 1.17 -4.53 22.13
CA LYS A 187 0.06 -4.86 23.06
C LYS A 187 -1.14 -5.37 22.26
N TRP A 188 -1.93 -6.27 22.84
CA TRP A 188 -3.07 -6.90 22.18
C TRP A 188 -4.05 -5.91 21.54
N ASP A 189 -4.33 -4.79 22.21
CA ASP A 189 -5.28 -3.80 21.71
C ASP A 189 -4.75 -3.09 20.45
N VAL A 190 -3.45 -2.78 20.42
CA VAL A 190 -2.74 -2.24 19.25
C VAL A 190 -2.71 -3.29 18.13
N LYS A 191 -2.53 -4.56 18.48
CA LYS A 191 -2.54 -5.67 17.53
C LYS A 191 -3.90 -5.81 16.83
N GLN A 192 -5.01 -5.73 17.57
CA GLN A 192 -6.35 -5.81 16.96
C GLN A 192 -6.63 -4.64 16.03
N SER A 193 -6.31 -3.41 16.47
CA SER A 193 -6.46 -2.23 15.60
C SER A 193 -5.59 -2.29 14.35
N ASP A 194 -4.36 -2.83 14.47
CA ASP A 194 -3.44 -2.96 13.34
C ASP A 194 -3.88 -4.06 12.38
N ILE A 195 -4.39 -5.19 12.88
CA ILE A 195 -4.95 -6.25 12.02
C ILE A 195 -6.16 -5.72 11.26
N GLU A 196 -7.04 -4.96 11.92
CA GLU A 196 -8.21 -4.36 11.29
C GLU A 196 -7.83 -3.28 10.28
N ALA A 197 -6.83 -2.44 10.59
CA ALA A 197 -6.29 -1.43 9.67
C ALA A 197 -5.54 -2.05 8.47
N ALA A 198 -4.79 -3.13 8.70
CA ALA A 198 -4.04 -3.85 7.67
C ALA A 198 -4.87 -4.89 6.89
N ARG A 199 -6.19 -5.01 7.16
CA ARG A 199 -7.14 -5.64 6.22
C ARG A 199 -7.18 -4.93 4.86
N GLN A 200 -6.58 -3.75 4.76
CA GLN A 200 -6.42 -3.01 3.51
C GLN A 200 -5.00 -3.25 2.98
N ALA A 201 -4.85 -4.34 2.24
CA ALA A 201 -3.61 -4.59 1.51
C ALA A 201 -3.66 -3.79 0.20
N PHE A 202 -2.60 -3.03 -0.06
CA PHE A 202 -2.42 -2.31 -1.31
C PHE A 202 -1.44 -3.08 -2.17
N MET A 203 -1.94 -3.58 -3.29
CA MET A 203 -1.07 -4.25 -4.24
C MET A 203 -0.43 -3.21 -5.16
N HIS A 204 0.90 -3.21 -5.20
CA HIS A 204 1.72 -2.36 -6.07
C HIS A 204 2.62 -3.25 -6.92
N SER A 205 2.89 -2.90 -8.16
CA SER A 205 3.53 -3.84 -9.09
C SER A 205 5.06 -3.92 -9.01
N ILE A 206 5.66 -5.10 -9.17
CA ILE A 206 7.09 -5.21 -9.54
C ILE A 206 7.24 -6.24 -10.66
N GLU A 207 7.96 -5.87 -11.73
CA GLU A 207 8.13 -6.68 -12.93
C GLU A 207 9.06 -7.89 -12.71
N LEU A 208 8.59 -9.09 -13.07
CA LEU A 208 9.43 -10.24 -13.39
C LEU A 208 8.80 -10.99 -14.57
N PHE A 209 9.50 -11.11 -15.70
CA PHE A 209 9.07 -11.92 -16.86
C PHE A 209 9.15 -13.43 -16.57
N PRO A 210 8.38 -14.32 -17.23
CA PRO A 210 7.45 -14.09 -18.36
C PRO A 210 5.99 -13.87 -17.94
N VAL A 211 5.69 -13.88 -16.64
CA VAL A 211 4.34 -13.59 -16.12
C VAL A 211 4.44 -12.44 -15.13
N GLN A 212 3.80 -11.31 -15.45
CA GLN A 212 3.87 -10.11 -14.61
C GLN A 212 3.30 -10.41 -13.22
N LYS A 213 4.10 -10.10 -12.21
CA LYS A 213 3.77 -10.29 -10.81
C LYS A 213 3.44 -8.93 -10.18
N ILE A 214 2.57 -8.95 -9.18
CA ILE A 214 2.19 -7.76 -8.41
C ILE A 214 2.68 -7.96 -6.99
N ASN A 215 3.40 -6.96 -6.47
CA ASN A 215 3.88 -6.93 -5.09
C ASN A 215 2.71 -6.61 -4.14
N ILE A 216 2.72 -7.25 -2.99
CA ILE A 216 1.73 -7.05 -1.93
C ILE A 216 2.36 -6.13 -0.89
N ALA A 217 1.89 -4.89 -0.83
CA ALA A 217 2.27 -3.95 0.21
C ALA A 217 1.15 -3.83 1.26
N PHE A 218 1.56 -3.65 2.51
CA PHE A 218 0.65 -3.32 3.59
C PHE A 218 0.94 -1.89 4.00
N GLN A 219 -0.10 -1.06 4.06
CA GLN A 219 0.00 0.25 4.67
C GLN A 219 -1.10 0.41 5.70
N GLN A 220 -0.75 0.99 6.84
CA GLN A 220 -1.71 1.24 7.90
C GLN A 220 -2.66 2.34 7.46
N LEU A 221 -3.93 1.97 7.22
CA LEU A 221 -4.98 2.96 7.11
C LEU A 221 -5.51 3.26 8.50
N SER A 222 -5.08 4.39 9.05
CA SER A 222 -5.74 4.98 10.22
C SER A 222 -7.15 5.42 9.79
N LEU A 223 -8.13 4.54 10.04
CA LEU A 223 -9.57 4.79 10.09
C LEU A 223 -10.08 5.80 9.05
N ILE A 224 -10.21 5.35 7.80
CA ILE A 224 -11.21 5.92 6.89
C ILE A 224 -12.55 5.31 7.31
N ASN A 225 -13.30 6.04 8.15
CA ASN A 225 -14.72 5.78 8.40
C ASN A 225 -15.56 6.64 7.47
#